data_AF-A0A6A4NCM7-F1
#
_entry.id   AF-A0A6A4NCM7-F1
#
_cell.length_a   1.000
_cell.length_b   1.000
_cell.length_c   1.000
_cell.angle_alpha   90.00
_cell.angle_beta   90.00
_cell.angle_gamma   90.00
#
_symmetry.space_group_name_H-M   'P 1'
#
loop_
_entity.id
_entity.type
_entity.pdbx_description
1 polymer ?
#
loop_
_entity_poly.entity_id
_entity_poly.type
_entity_poly.pdbx_seq_one_letter_code
_entity_poly.pdbx_strand_id
1 'polypeptide(L)'
;MASYPNPPLVTTSEYEASQTSSTSIPLLTAFSPKRVLQKLKTNLLFRSKWAELNGAMGDLGTYIPIILALTLAKDLNLGTTLIFTGIYNIITGALYGVPMPVQPMKSIAAEALSDTDFGVPEIMAAGILTGGIMFFLGVTGLMELVYKLIPLSVVRGIQLAQGLSFALTAVKYNQGCGVLLLFAGIELAMCSRDMNTKEDSFVMLICTTVSMVGSSAALGFLVGMVVYVLLKVRIWTKDKPFSTIWMHKSSEEI
;
A
#
# COMPACT_ATOMS: atom_id res chain seq x y z
N MET A 1 -8.28 -43.43 -23.29
CA MET A 1 -9.36 -42.47 -23.60
C MET A 1 -10.26 -42.38 -22.37
N ALA A 2 -10.01 -41.38 -21.53
CA ALA A 2 -10.88 -40.99 -20.42
C ALA A 2 -10.64 -39.49 -20.22
N SER A 3 -11.48 -38.69 -20.86
CA SER A 3 -11.43 -37.22 -20.80
C SER A 3 -11.91 -36.78 -19.41
N TYR A 4 -11.01 -36.21 -18.62
CA TYR A 4 -11.41 -35.45 -17.44
C TYR A 4 -12.10 -34.16 -17.91
N PRO A 5 -13.31 -33.82 -17.41
CA PRO A 5 -13.92 -32.53 -17.71
C PRO A 5 -13.09 -31.41 -17.06
N ASN A 6 -12.70 -30.42 -17.86
CA ASN A 6 -12.05 -29.20 -17.37
C ASN A 6 -12.99 -28.50 -16.37
N PRO A 7 -12.48 -28.03 -15.22
CA PRO A 7 -13.25 -27.14 -14.36
C PRO A 7 -13.58 -25.84 -15.11
N PRO A 8 -14.74 -25.20 -14.85
CA PRO A 8 -15.12 -23.98 -15.55
C PRO A 8 -14.05 -22.90 -15.34
N LEU A 9 -13.59 -22.28 -16.43
CA LEU A 9 -12.79 -21.07 -16.36
C LEU A 9 -13.62 -20.00 -15.65
N VAL A 10 -13.27 -19.71 -14.41
CA VAL A 10 -13.76 -18.53 -13.70
C VAL A 10 -13.15 -17.32 -14.41
N THR A 11 -13.91 -16.75 -15.32
CA THR A 11 -13.61 -15.45 -15.93
C THR A 11 -13.45 -14.42 -14.82
N THR A 12 -12.30 -13.74 -14.79
CA THR A 12 -11.89 -12.75 -13.80
C THR A 12 -12.79 -11.51 -13.71
N SER A 13 -13.92 -11.50 -14.43
CA SER A 13 -14.90 -10.42 -14.50
C SER A 13 -15.89 -10.35 -13.33
N GLU A 14 -15.99 -11.38 -12.48
CA GLU A 14 -16.92 -11.37 -11.33
C GLU A 14 -16.33 -10.77 -10.04
N TYR A 15 -15.01 -10.54 -9.97
CA TYR A 15 -14.40 -9.83 -8.83
C TYR A 15 -14.48 -8.30 -8.94
N GLU A 16 -14.64 -7.74 -10.14
CA GLU A 16 -14.76 -6.29 -10.36
C GLU A 16 -16.17 -5.74 -10.13
N ALA A 17 -17.20 -6.60 -10.06
CA ALA A 17 -18.60 -6.16 -9.98
C ALA A 17 -19.09 -5.81 -8.55
N SER A 18 -18.26 -5.93 -7.51
CA SER A 18 -18.66 -5.59 -6.13
C SER A 18 -18.04 -4.32 -5.54
N GLN A 19 -17.25 -3.55 -6.32
CA GLN A 19 -16.64 -2.29 -5.83
C GLN A 19 -17.30 -1.01 -6.35
N THR A 20 -18.32 -1.11 -7.20
CA THR A 20 -19.12 0.03 -7.65
C THR A 20 -20.44 0.11 -6.88
N SER A 21 -20.36 0.46 -5.59
CA SER A 21 -21.50 1.07 -4.91
C SER A 21 -21.06 2.38 -4.27
N SER A 22 -21.26 3.44 -5.05
CA SER A 22 -21.27 4.84 -4.65
C SER A 22 -22.22 5.03 -3.47
N THR A 23 -21.73 4.81 -2.26
CA THR A 23 -22.48 5.13 -1.05
C THR A 23 -22.12 6.55 -0.66
N SER A 24 -22.96 7.48 -1.13
CA SER A 24 -23.02 8.87 -0.68
C SER A 24 -22.73 9.00 0.81
N ILE A 25 -21.73 9.81 1.16
CA ILE A 25 -21.38 10.13 2.54
C ILE A 25 -22.58 10.89 3.14
N PRO A 26 -23.33 10.32 4.10
CA PRO A 26 -24.38 11.06 4.76
C PRO A 26 -23.70 12.04 5.72
N LEU A 27 -23.73 13.30 5.31
CA LEU A 27 -23.42 14.47 6.11
C LEU A 27 -24.07 14.34 7.50
N LEU A 28 -23.23 14.42 8.54
CA LEU A 28 -23.55 14.75 9.92
C LEU A 28 -24.88 14.15 10.46
N THR A 29 -24.95 12.84 10.70
CA THR A 29 -26.08 12.27 11.46
C THR A 29 -25.62 11.58 12.75
N ALA A 30 -25.81 12.32 13.84
CA ALA A 30 -25.85 11.94 15.26
C ALA A 30 -25.34 10.52 15.61
N PHE A 31 -24.25 10.47 16.39
CA PHE A 31 -23.76 9.30 17.11
C PHE A 31 -24.88 8.69 17.98
N SER A 32 -25.66 7.77 17.41
CA SER A 32 -26.66 7.01 18.16
C SER A 32 -25.98 5.75 18.71
N PRO A 33 -25.82 5.61 20.05
CA PRO A 33 -25.10 4.49 20.65
C PRO A 33 -25.70 3.13 20.27
N LYS A 34 -27.01 3.06 19.98
CA LYS A 34 -27.67 1.85 19.48
C LYS A 34 -27.20 1.43 18.09
N ARG A 35 -26.92 2.37 17.17
CA ARG A 35 -26.36 2.06 15.84
C ARG A 35 -24.90 1.62 15.92
N VAL A 36 -24.12 2.24 16.81
CA VAL A 36 -22.72 1.83 17.05
C VAL A 36 -22.68 0.44 17.66
N LEU A 37 -23.53 0.14 18.63
CA LEU A 37 -23.63 -1.18 19.25
C LEU A 37 -24.11 -2.25 18.25
N GLN A 38 -25.01 -1.89 17.35
CA GLN A 38 -25.46 -2.78 16.28
C GLN A 38 -24.37 -3.00 15.22
N LYS A 39 -23.63 -1.95 14.82
CA LYS A 39 -22.43 -2.08 13.97
C LYS A 39 -21.36 -2.94 14.62
N LEU A 40 -21.06 -2.73 15.90
CA LEU A 40 -20.13 -3.56 16.67
C LEU A 40 -20.55 -5.03 16.67
N LYS A 41 -21.83 -5.29 16.94
CA LYS A 41 -22.38 -6.66 16.96
C LYS A 41 -22.30 -7.31 15.57
N THR A 42 -22.52 -6.56 14.50
CA THR A 42 -22.38 -7.03 13.12
C THR A 42 -20.92 -7.22 12.70
N ASN A 43 -20.01 -6.32 13.11
CA ASN A 43 -18.57 -6.41 12.84
C ASN A 43 -17.91 -7.59 13.58
N LEU A 44 -18.45 -7.97 14.74
CA LEU A 44 -18.00 -9.13 15.52
C LEU A 44 -18.67 -10.45 15.09
N LEU A 45 -19.66 -10.39 14.20
CA LEU A 45 -20.32 -11.59 13.66
C LEU A 45 -19.48 -12.15 12.51
N PHE A 46 -18.61 -13.12 12.83
CA PHE A 46 -17.76 -13.88 11.92
C PHE A 46 -18.54 -14.40 10.69
N ARG A 47 -18.45 -13.68 9.56
CA ARG A 47 -19.17 -14.06 8.33
C ARG A 47 -18.42 -15.15 7.56
N SER A 48 -17.09 -15.19 7.66
CA SER A 48 -16.26 -16.29 7.17
C SER A 48 -15.02 -16.45 8.06
N LYS A 49 -15.10 -17.38 9.03
CA LYS A 49 -14.03 -17.67 10.01
C LYS A 49 -12.66 -17.90 9.35
N TRP A 50 -12.64 -18.49 8.15
CA TRP A 50 -11.42 -18.82 7.42
C TRP A 50 -10.80 -17.62 6.69
N ALA A 51 -11.61 -16.72 6.11
CA ALA A 51 -11.10 -15.54 5.44
C ALA A 51 -10.53 -14.52 6.45
N GLU A 52 -11.22 -14.34 7.59
CA GLU A 52 -10.75 -13.49 8.67
C GLU A 52 -9.50 -14.07 9.35
N LEU A 53 -9.43 -15.39 9.54
CA LEU A 53 -8.23 -16.05 10.06
C LEU A 53 -7.05 -15.92 9.09
N ASN A 54 -7.26 -16.11 7.79
CA ASN A 54 -6.20 -15.95 6.78
C ASN A 54 -5.71 -14.50 6.70
N GLY A 55 -6.62 -13.52 6.77
CA GLY A 55 -6.27 -12.11 6.80
C GLY A 55 -5.48 -11.71 8.04
N ALA A 56 -5.93 -12.15 9.22
CA ALA A 56 -5.23 -11.91 10.49
C ALA A 56 -3.87 -12.62 10.54
N MET A 57 -3.77 -13.85 10.05
CA MET A 57 -2.52 -14.60 9.95
C MET A 57 -1.54 -13.92 8.97
N GLY A 58 -2.06 -13.36 7.86
CA GLY A 58 -1.29 -12.58 6.91
C GLY A 58 -0.69 -11.34 7.57
N ASP A 59 -1.50 -10.53 8.26
CA ASP A 59 -1.04 -9.34 8.98
C ASP A 59 0.06 -9.68 10.00
N LEU A 60 -0.20 -10.70 10.83
CA LEU A 60 0.72 -11.17 11.87
C LEU A 60 2.04 -11.72 11.30
N GLY A 61 1.96 -12.43 10.17
CA GLY A 61 3.11 -12.96 9.44
C GLY A 61 4.04 -11.87 8.91
N THR A 62 3.53 -10.67 8.68
CA THR A 62 4.35 -9.50 8.31
C THR A 62 4.80 -8.69 9.52
N TYR A 63 3.96 -8.63 10.56
CA TYR A 63 4.21 -7.85 11.77
C TYR A 63 5.35 -8.43 12.62
N ILE A 64 5.35 -9.74 12.88
CA ILE A 64 6.33 -10.40 13.77
C ILE A 64 7.77 -10.22 13.26
N PRO A 65 8.09 -10.47 11.97
CA PRO A 65 9.45 -10.28 11.48
C PRO A 65 9.90 -8.81 11.54
N ILE A 66 9.01 -7.87 11.23
CA ILE A 66 9.31 -6.43 11.23
C ILE A 66 9.62 -5.94 12.65
N ILE A 67 8.81 -6.32 13.64
CA ILE A 67 9.01 -5.86 15.01
C ILE A 67 10.24 -6.47 15.67
N LEU A 68 10.58 -7.72 15.32
CA LEU A 68 11.84 -8.35 15.72
C LEU A 68 13.03 -7.60 15.13
N ALA A 69 13.01 -7.26 13.84
CA ALA A 69 14.06 -6.48 13.21
C ALA A 69 14.23 -5.11 13.90
N LEU A 70 13.13 -4.42 14.17
CA LEU A 70 13.13 -3.12 14.88
C LEU A 70 13.64 -3.23 16.32
N THR A 71 13.25 -4.29 17.04
CA THR A 71 13.71 -4.54 18.42
C THR A 71 15.22 -4.79 18.46
N LEU A 72 15.74 -5.58 17.52
CA LEU A 72 17.16 -5.89 17.42
C LEU A 72 18.00 -4.69 16.95
N ALA A 73 17.42 -3.81 16.13
CA ALA A 73 18.13 -2.67 15.57
C ALA A 73 18.12 -1.41 16.46
N LYS A 74 17.05 -1.19 17.23
CA LYS A 74 16.78 0.08 17.93
C LYS A 74 16.46 -0.08 19.42
N ASP A 75 16.72 -1.24 20.01
CA ASP A 75 16.47 -1.55 21.43
C ASP A 75 15.03 -1.22 21.89
N LEU A 76 14.05 -1.42 21.00
CA LEU A 76 12.64 -1.19 21.31
C LEU A 76 12.13 -2.24 22.31
N ASN A 77 11.27 -1.84 23.23
CA ASN A 77 10.68 -2.77 24.18
C ASN A 77 9.58 -3.62 23.50
N LEU A 78 9.97 -4.80 23.02
CA LEU A 78 9.12 -5.74 22.29
C LEU A 78 7.79 -6.03 23.01
N GLY A 79 7.84 -6.19 24.34
CA GLY A 79 6.66 -6.51 25.15
C GLY A 79 5.63 -5.40 25.13
N THR A 80 6.05 -4.15 25.36
CA THR A 80 5.14 -3.00 25.30
C THR A 80 4.53 -2.82 23.90
N THR A 81 5.35 -2.90 22.85
CA THR A 81 4.89 -2.72 21.48
C THR A 81 3.92 -3.84 21.05
N LEU A 82 4.15 -5.10 21.44
CA LEU A 82 3.20 -6.20 21.17
C LEU A 82 1.85 -5.98 21.88
N ILE A 83 1.88 -5.56 23.15
CA ILE A 83 0.66 -5.36 23.94
C ILE A 83 -0.15 -4.19 23.35
N PHE A 84 0.50 -3.06 23.09
CA PHE A 84 -0.19 -1.89 22.53
C PHE A 84 -0.74 -2.16 21.13
N THR A 85 0.03 -2.80 20.25
CA THR A 85 -0.48 -3.17 18.92
C THR A 85 -1.60 -4.20 18.98
N GLY A 86 -1.51 -5.19 19.87
CA GLY A 86 -2.57 -6.19 20.05
C GLY A 86 -3.89 -5.56 20.50
N ILE A 87 -3.85 -4.67 21.49
CA ILE A 87 -5.02 -3.92 21.95
C ILE A 87 -5.57 -3.04 20.82
N TYR A 88 -4.71 -2.33 20.09
CA TYR A 88 -5.12 -1.48 18.97
C TYR A 88 -5.76 -2.28 17.84
N ASN A 89 -5.24 -3.46 17.51
CA ASN A 89 -5.82 -4.36 16.51
C ASN A 89 -7.18 -4.92 16.94
N ILE A 90 -7.39 -5.18 18.24
CA ILE A 90 -8.70 -5.56 18.78
C ILE A 90 -9.70 -4.40 18.66
N ILE A 91 -9.29 -3.19 19.07
CA ILE A 91 -10.14 -2.00 19.03
C ILE A 91 -10.53 -1.67 17.58
N THR A 92 -9.57 -1.64 16.67
CA THR A 92 -9.81 -1.35 15.25
C THR A 92 -10.59 -2.45 14.56
N GLY A 93 -10.34 -3.72 14.87
CA GLY A 93 -11.16 -4.85 14.41
C GLY A 93 -12.61 -4.75 14.88
N ALA A 94 -12.85 -4.34 16.13
CA ALA A 94 -14.21 -4.11 16.64
C ALA A 94 -14.90 -2.92 15.95
N LEU A 95 -14.19 -1.81 15.77
CA LEU A 95 -14.75 -0.58 15.18
C LEU A 95 -15.02 -0.71 13.67
N TYR A 96 -14.08 -1.29 12.91
CA TYR A 96 -14.10 -1.32 11.45
C TYR A 96 -14.48 -2.68 10.84
N GLY A 97 -14.52 -3.75 11.64
CA GLY A 97 -14.97 -5.08 11.20
C GLY A 97 -14.01 -5.80 10.24
N VAL A 98 -12.79 -5.29 10.07
CA VAL A 98 -11.74 -5.91 9.25
C VAL A 98 -10.38 -5.73 9.94
N PRO A 99 -9.45 -6.70 9.82
CA PRO A 99 -8.06 -6.47 10.18
C PRO A 99 -7.52 -5.32 9.32
N MET A 100 -7.01 -4.27 9.96
CA MET A 100 -6.53 -3.08 9.25
C MET A 100 -5.17 -3.40 8.58
N PRO A 101 -4.98 -3.11 7.27
CA PRO A 101 -3.69 -3.29 6.63
C PRO A 101 -2.62 -2.36 7.22
N VAL A 102 -1.55 -2.95 7.77
CA VAL A 102 -0.41 -2.26 8.41
C VAL A 102 0.55 -1.55 7.42
N GLN A 103 0.10 -1.18 6.22
CA GLN A 103 0.97 -0.62 5.18
C GLN A 103 1.76 0.63 5.59
N PRO A 104 1.18 1.62 6.30
CA PRO A 104 1.95 2.77 6.79
C PRO A 104 3.05 2.33 7.78
N MET A 105 2.73 1.37 8.63
CA MET A 105 3.66 0.85 9.63
C MET A 105 4.84 0.14 8.97
N LYS A 106 4.60 -0.63 7.89
CA LYS A 106 5.69 -1.25 7.12
C LYS A 106 6.66 -0.15 6.69
N SER A 107 6.17 0.87 5.97
CA SER A 107 7.02 1.94 5.42
C SER A 107 7.85 2.66 6.49
N ILE A 108 7.24 3.02 7.63
CA ILE A 108 7.93 3.66 8.74
C ILE A 108 9.00 2.72 9.32
N ALA A 109 8.69 1.43 9.47
CA ALA A 109 9.61 0.45 10.00
C ALA A 109 10.82 0.22 9.10
N ALA A 110 10.66 0.20 7.77
CA ALA A 110 11.84 0.08 6.90
C ALA A 110 12.69 1.33 6.91
N GLU A 111 12.10 2.53 6.91
CA GLU A 111 12.86 3.78 7.00
C GLU A 111 13.67 3.81 8.31
N ALA A 112 13.06 3.40 9.41
CA ALA A 112 13.72 3.27 10.71
C ALA A 112 14.81 2.18 10.73
N LEU A 113 14.73 1.17 9.87
CA LEU A 113 15.73 0.10 9.75
C LEU A 113 16.85 0.44 8.77
N SER A 114 16.57 1.27 7.76
CA SER A 114 17.55 1.70 6.76
C SER A 114 18.49 2.76 7.29
N ASP A 115 18.01 3.63 8.18
CA ASP A 115 18.81 4.68 8.80
C ASP A 115 19.34 4.25 10.18
N THR A 116 20.64 4.41 10.42
CA THR A 116 21.28 4.08 11.69
C THR A 116 21.10 5.17 12.75
N ASP A 117 20.92 6.43 12.35
CA ASP A 117 20.90 7.59 13.24
C ASP A 117 19.51 7.88 13.85
N PHE A 118 18.43 7.37 13.26
CA PHE A 118 17.08 7.52 13.82
C PHE A 118 16.85 6.64 15.05
N GLY A 119 16.52 7.24 16.19
CA GLY A 119 16.18 6.52 17.41
C GLY A 119 14.68 6.24 17.56
N VAL A 120 14.32 5.79 18.76
CA VAL A 120 12.92 5.64 19.19
C VAL A 120 12.11 6.95 19.10
N PRO A 121 12.63 8.14 19.49
CA PRO A 121 11.80 9.35 19.45
C PRO A 121 11.43 9.78 18.03
N GLU A 122 12.29 9.56 17.04
CA GLU A 122 12.01 9.84 15.63
C GLU A 122 10.91 8.92 15.09
N ILE A 123 10.93 7.63 15.44
CA ILE A 123 9.87 6.67 15.08
C ILE A 123 8.54 7.09 15.70
N MET A 124 8.55 7.52 16.96
CA MET A 124 7.35 8.03 17.64
C MET A 124 6.83 9.30 16.97
N ALA A 125 7.71 10.24 16.61
CA ALA A 125 7.34 11.47 15.90
C ALA A 125 6.76 11.15 14.52
N ALA A 126 7.37 10.25 13.76
CA ALA A 126 6.88 9.79 12.46
C ALA A 126 5.50 9.13 12.58
N GLY A 127 5.29 8.31 13.62
CA GLY A 127 4.00 7.66 13.91
C GLY A 127 2.89 8.67 14.23
N ILE A 128 3.15 9.62 15.14
CA ILE A 128 2.18 10.65 15.54
C ILE A 128 1.86 11.57 14.36
N LEU A 129 2.87 11.99 13.61
CA LEU A 129 2.68 12.84 12.43
C LEU A 129 1.86 12.13 11.36
N THR A 130 2.21 10.88 11.03
CA THR A 130 1.48 10.07 10.03
C THR A 130 0.03 9.84 10.47
N GLY A 131 -0.19 9.53 11.75
CA GLY A 131 -1.52 9.39 12.32
C GLY A 131 -2.34 10.68 12.25
N GLY A 132 -1.73 11.83 12.57
CA GLY A 132 -2.37 13.14 12.48
C GLY A 132 -2.75 13.52 11.04
N ILE A 133 -1.84 13.30 10.09
CA ILE A 133 -2.09 13.54 8.66
C ILE A 133 -3.21 12.63 8.15
N MET A 134 -3.17 11.33 8.47
CA MET A 134 -4.20 10.37 8.06
C MET A 134 -5.56 10.66 8.71
N PHE A 135 -5.59 11.09 9.97
CA PHE A 135 -6.81 11.50 10.64
C PHE A 135 -7.43 12.72 9.95
N PHE A 136 -6.61 13.73 9.63
CA PHE A 136 -7.06 14.93 8.92
C PHE A 136 -7.58 14.60 7.51
N LEU A 137 -6.84 13.80 6.73
CA LEU A 137 -7.25 13.33 5.41
C LEU A 137 -8.54 12.49 5.46
N GLY A 138 -8.70 11.69 6.51
CA GLY A 138 -9.88 10.86 6.74
C GLY A 138 -11.12 11.68 7.08
N VAL A 139 -11.00 12.69 7.94
CA VAL A 139 -12.12 13.59 8.31
C VAL A 139 -12.52 14.50 7.15
N THR A 140 -11.56 14.94 6.34
CA THR A 140 -11.81 15.82 5.18
C THR A 140 -12.34 15.09 3.95
N GLY A 141 -12.30 13.75 3.93
CA GLY A 141 -12.69 12.96 2.75
C GLY A 141 -11.74 13.10 1.56
N LEU A 142 -10.60 13.78 1.74
CA LEU A 142 -9.67 14.12 0.67
C LEU A 142 -8.82 12.91 0.20
N MET A 143 -8.92 11.78 0.91
CA MET A 143 -8.29 10.51 0.52
C MET A 143 -8.65 10.11 -0.92
N GLU A 144 -9.89 10.32 -1.35
CA GLU A 144 -10.33 9.94 -2.71
C GLU A 144 -9.59 10.74 -3.80
N LEU A 145 -9.30 12.02 -3.53
CA LEU A 145 -8.48 12.84 -4.43
C LEU A 145 -7.05 12.33 -4.51
N VAL A 146 -6.48 11.95 -3.37
CA VAL A 146 -5.11 11.40 -3.29
C VAL A 146 -5.02 10.08 -4.06
N TYR A 147 -5.99 9.17 -3.89
CA TYR A 147 -6.04 7.91 -4.64
C TYR A 147 -6.17 8.13 -6.14
N LYS A 148 -6.89 9.16 -6.59
CA LYS A 148 -7.00 9.48 -8.02
C LYS A 148 -5.75 10.14 -8.59
N LEU A 149 -4.99 10.86 -7.76
CA LEU A 149 -3.80 11.59 -8.17
C LEU A 149 -2.57 10.68 -8.28
N ILE A 150 -2.47 9.66 -7.42
CA ILE A 150 -1.29 8.79 -7.35
C ILE A 150 -1.44 7.59 -8.28
N PRO A 151 -0.58 7.43 -9.30
CA PRO A 151 -0.60 6.27 -10.18
C PRO A 151 -0.08 5.02 -9.46
N LEU A 152 -0.65 3.86 -9.81
CA LEU A 152 -0.28 2.56 -9.25
C LEU A 152 1.22 2.24 -9.40
N SER A 153 1.86 2.70 -10.49
CA SER A 153 3.28 2.49 -10.79
C SER A 153 4.19 3.10 -9.71
N VAL A 154 3.83 4.25 -9.17
CA VAL A 154 4.58 4.92 -8.09
C VAL A 154 4.36 4.21 -6.76
N VAL A 155 3.11 3.80 -6.47
CA VAL A 155 2.79 3.04 -5.25
C VAL A 155 3.58 1.73 -5.20
N ARG A 156 3.68 1.01 -6.33
CA ARG A 156 4.48 -0.22 -6.42
C ARG A 156 5.98 0.03 -6.35
N GLY A 157 6.46 1.19 -6.81
CA GLY A 157 7.86 1.60 -6.61
C GLY A 157 8.22 1.76 -5.14
N ILE A 158 7.35 2.39 -4.35
CA ILE A 158 7.55 2.49 -2.90
C ILE A 158 7.49 1.10 -2.25
N GLN A 159 6.51 0.26 -2.61
CA GLN A 159 6.39 -1.10 -2.08
C GLN A 159 7.59 -1.99 -2.45
N LEU A 160 8.18 -1.80 -3.63
CA LEU A 160 9.39 -2.53 -4.03
C LEU A 160 10.61 -2.05 -3.23
N ALA A 161 10.78 -0.74 -3.07
CA ALA A 161 11.85 -0.18 -2.24
C ALA A 161 11.76 -0.68 -0.79
N GLN A 162 10.54 -0.82 -0.29
CA GLN A 162 10.24 -1.35 1.02
C GLN A 162 10.66 -2.82 1.18
N GLY A 163 10.24 -3.69 0.26
CA GLY A 163 10.63 -5.10 0.27
C GLY A 163 12.15 -5.27 0.15
N LEU A 164 12.79 -4.45 -0.68
CA LEU A 164 14.24 -4.47 -0.86
C LEU A 164 14.99 -3.98 0.39
N SER A 165 14.46 -2.98 1.10
CA SER A 165 15.01 -2.52 2.38
C SER A 165 14.96 -3.60 3.46
N PHE A 166 13.87 -4.39 3.51
CA PHE A 166 13.79 -5.56 4.38
C PHE A 166 14.78 -6.66 3.99
N ALA A 167 14.97 -6.92 2.70
CA ALA A 167 15.97 -7.89 2.23
C ALA A 167 17.39 -7.47 2.61
N LEU A 168 17.75 -6.19 2.44
CA LEU A 168 19.07 -5.66 2.85
C LEU A 168 19.27 -5.75 4.36
N THR A 169 18.24 -5.44 5.13
CA THR A 169 18.26 -5.57 6.59
C THR A 169 18.48 -7.02 7.00
N ALA A 170 17.76 -7.98 6.39
CA ALA A 170 17.93 -9.40 6.68
C ALA A 170 19.36 -9.89 6.41
N VAL A 171 20.02 -9.39 5.36
CA VAL A 171 21.43 -9.70 5.08
C VAL A 171 22.37 -9.05 6.09
N LYS A 172 22.17 -7.76 6.41
CA LYS A 172 23.03 -7.01 7.36
C LYS A 172 23.08 -7.62 8.75
N TYR A 173 21.93 -8.06 9.27
CA TYR A 173 21.84 -8.57 10.63
C TYR A 173 22.28 -10.05 10.77
N ASN A 174 22.74 -10.71 9.69
CA ASN A 174 23.21 -12.11 9.61
C ASN A 174 22.40 -13.13 10.42
N GLN A 175 21.13 -12.81 10.69
CA GLN A 175 20.16 -13.70 11.27
C GLN A 175 19.28 -14.13 10.12
N GLY A 176 19.49 -15.37 9.67
CA GLY A 176 18.71 -16.04 8.65
C GLY A 176 17.25 -16.28 9.07
N CYS A 177 16.53 -15.24 9.46
CA CYS A 177 15.08 -15.24 9.45
C CYS A 177 14.64 -15.28 7.98
N GLY A 178 14.68 -16.49 7.40
CA GLY A 178 14.18 -16.74 6.05
C GLY A 178 12.76 -16.20 5.84
N VAL A 179 12.00 -16.01 6.91
CA VAL A 179 10.70 -15.34 6.93
C VAL A 179 10.76 -13.90 6.42
N LEU A 180 11.75 -13.09 6.80
CA LEU A 180 11.92 -11.71 6.29
C LEU A 180 12.22 -11.70 4.78
N LEU A 181 13.07 -12.63 4.33
CA LEU A 181 13.43 -12.79 2.91
C LEU A 181 12.26 -13.32 2.07
N LEU A 182 11.50 -14.28 2.60
CA LEU A 182 10.30 -14.81 1.96
C LEU A 182 9.26 -13.68 1.84
N PHE A 183 9.04 -12.93 2.91
CA PHE A 183 8.11 -11.82 2.92
C PHE A 183 8.53 -10.70 1.95
N ALA A 184 9.80 -10.31 1.95
CA ALA A 184 10.36 -9.41 0.95
C ALA A 184 10.15 -9.94 -0.48
N GLY A 185 10.40 -11.24 -0.70
CA GLY A 185 10.20 -11.89 -1.99
C GLY A 185 8.74 -11.87 -2.47
N ILE A 186 7.77 -12.09 -1.58
CA ILE A 186 6.34 -12.00 -1.89
C ILE A 186 5.98 -10.55 -2.28
N GLU A 187 6.40 -9.56 -1.50
CA GLU A 187 6.15 -8.13 -1.80
C GLU A 187 6.76 -7.73 -3.17
N LEU A 188 7.99 -8.17 -3.47
CA LEU A 188 8.63 -7.98 -4.78
C LEU A 188 7.87 -8.67 -5.92
N ALA A 189 7.41 -9.90 -5.71
CA ALA A 189 6.67 -10.66 -6.69
C ALA A 189 5.30 -10.03 -6.99
N MET A 190 4.59 -9.54 -5.96
CA MET A 190 3.35 -8.79 -6.13
C MET A 190 3.59 -7.51 -6.93
N CYS A 191 4.65 -6.74 -6.63
CA CYS A 191 4.98 -5.53 -7.39
C CYS A 191 5.24 -5.82 -8.88
N SER A 192 5.89 -6.95 -9.17
CA SER A 192 6.26 -7.36 -10.53
C SER A 192 5.08 -7.89 -11.33
N ARG A 193 4.15 -8.62 -10.69
CA ARG A 193 2.96 -9.22 -11.33
C ARG A 193 2.02 -8.19 -11.94
N ASP A 194 2.02 -7.02 -11.34
CA ASP A 194 0.91 -6.08 -11.42
C ASP A 194 1.24 -4.95 -12.44
N MET A 195 2.44 -5.04 -13.02
CA MET A 195 2.99 -4.12 -14.01
C MET A 195 2.63 -4.54 -15.44
N ASN A 196 1.69 -3.82 -16.05
CA ASN A 196 1.15 -4.18 -17.37
C ASN A 196 1.85 -3.47 -18.54
N THR A 197 2.69 -2.46 -18.29
CA THR A 197 3.36 -1.67 -19.34
C THR A 197 4.85 -1.46 -19.05
N LYS A 198 5.64 -1.19 -20.11
CA LYS A 198 7.08 -0.93 -20.00
C LYS A 198 7.34 0.41 -19.33
N GLU A 199 6.46 1.37 -19.55
CA GLU A 199 6.47 2.72 -19.01
C GLU A 199 6.23 2.70 -17.50
N ASP A 200 5.24 1.94 -17.05
CA ASP A 200 4.94 1.81 -15.62
C ASP A 200 6.08 1.08 -14.87
N SER A 201 6.68 0.07 -15.52
CA SER A 201 7.84 -0.64 -14.99
C SER A 201 9.05 0.31 -14.82
N PHE A 202 9.27 1.20 -15.78
CA PHE A 202 10.35 2.18 -15.74
C PHE A 202 10.15 3.21 -14.63
N VAL A 203 8.93 3.74 -14.48
CA VAL A 203 8.58 4.66 -13.38
C VAL A 203 8.80 3.99 -12.02
N MET A 204 8.36 2.74 -11.88
CA MET A 204 8.52 1.96 -10.67
C MET A 204 10.00 1.75 -10.30
N LEU A 205 10.85 1.40 -11.26
CA LEU A 205 12.29 1.23 -11.03
C LEU A 205 13.00 2.54 -10.67
N ILE A 206 12.67 3.65 -11.33
CA ILE A 206 13.23 4.96 -10.97
C ILE A 206 12.79 5.36 -9.56
N CYS A 207 11.50 5.24 -9.25
CA CYS A 207 10.97 5.52 -7.92
C CYS A 207 11.71 4.72 -6.86
N THR A 208 11.89 3.41 -7.08
CA THR A 208 12.62 2.53 -6.17
C THR A 208 14.06 2.99 -5.98
N THR A 209 14.78 3.20 -7.08
CA THR A 209 16.21 3.53 -7.06
C THR A 209 16.44 4.86 -6.33
N VAL A 210 15.61 5.87 -6.59
CA VAL A 210 15.71 7.18 -5.94
C VAL A 210 15.31 7.09 -4.48
N SER A 211 14.30 6.30 -4.10
CA SER A 211 13.95 6.09 -2.69
C SER A 211 15.13 5.48 -1.91
N MET A 212 15.84 4.53 -2.49
CA MET A 212 16.94 3.84 -1.81
C MET A 212 18.24 4.65 -1.78
N VAL A 213 18.56 5.38 -2.84
CA VAL A 213 19.79 6.18 -2.93
C VAL A 213 19.62 7.56 -2.31
N GLY A 214 18.43 8.14 -2.39
CA GLY A 214 18.12 9.49 -1.94
C GLY A 214 17.77 9.61 -0.45
N SER A 215 18.01 8.55 0.34
CA SER A 215 17.72 8.47 1.78
C SER A 215 16.32 8.96 2.18
N SER A 216 15.35 8.87 1.27
CA SER A 216 13.97 9.31 1.54
C SER A 216 12.97 8.77 0.53
N ALA A 217 11.96 8.06 1.05
CA ALA A 217 10.82 7.60 0.24
C ALA A 217 10.06 8.76 -0.44
N ALA A 218 10.07 9.94 0.17
CA ALA A 218 9.43 11.14 -0.38
C ALA A 218 10.07 11.62 -1.68
N LEU A 219 11.41 11.58 -1.78
CA LEU A 219 12.11 11.94 -3.03
C LEU A 219 11.81 10.93 -4.13
N GLY A 220 11.82 9.64 -3.81
CA GLY A 220 11.47 8.60 -4.80
C GLY A 220 10.03 8.73 -5.29
N PHE A 221 9.07 9.02 -4.40
CA PHE A 221 7.70 9.33 -4.76
C PHE A 221 7.60 10.54 -5.70
N LEU A 222 8.24 11.65 -5.36
CA LEU A 222 8.17 12.90 -6.11
C LEU A 222 8.83 12.76 -7.50
N VAL A 223 10.02 12.16 -7.57
CA VAL A 223 10.69 11.89 -8.85
C VAL A 223 9.89 10.89 -9.68
N GLY A 224 9.34 9.84 -9.07
CA GLY A 224 8.46 8.88 -9.73
C GLY A 224 7.21 9.54 -10.34
N MET A 225 6.58 10.45 -9.60
CA MET A 225 5.44 11.24 -10.10
C MET A 225 5.82 12.12 -11.29
N VAL A 226 6.94 12.85 -11.20
CA VAL A 226 7.43 13.70 -12.30
C VAL A 226 7.72 12.86 -13.55
N VAL A 227 8.42 11.74 -13.41
CA VAL A 227 8.72 10.84 -14.53
C VAL A 227 7.45 10.25 -15.14
N TYR A 228 6.49 9.83 -14.32
CA TYR A 228 5.19 9.34 -14.80
C TYR A 228 4.48 10.38 -15.66
N VAL A 229 4.39 11.63 -15.16
CA VAL A 229 3.76 12.74 -15.89
C VAL A 229 4.51 13.04 -17.19
N LEU A 230 5.85 13.11 -17.16
CA LEU A 230 6.67 13.37 -18.35
C LEU A 230 6.49 12.29 -19.43
N LEU A 231 6.49 11.01 -19.05
CA LEU A 231 6.26 9.92 -19.98
C LEU A 231 4.87 9.98 -20.58
N LYS A 232 3.85 10.27 -19.75
CA LYS A 232 2.47 10.38 -20.20
C LYS A 232 2.27 11.56 -21.16
N VAL A 233 2.88 12.71 -20.87
CA VAL A 233 2.89 13.89 -21.76
C VAL A 233 3.60 13.57 -23.07
N ARG A 234 4.73 12.86 -23.02
CA ARG A 234 5.51 12.47 -24.21
C ARG A 234 4.72 11.52 -25.12
N ILE A 235 4.02 10.55 -24.54
CA ILE A 235 3.18 9.60 -25.30
C ILE A 235 2.02 10.34 -25.94
N TRP A 236 1.31 11.18 -25.17
CA TRP A 236 0.20 11.98 -25.69
C TRP A 236 0.61 12.93 -26.82
N THR A 237 1.84 13.45 -26.77
CA THR A 237 2.42 14.28 -27.84
C THR A 237 2.82 13.45 -29.06
N LYS A 238 3.28 12.20 -28.88
CA LYS A 238 3.60 11.28 -29.99
C LYS A 238 2.35 10.80 -30.71
N ASP A 239 1.25 10.59 -30.00
CA ASP A 239 -0.02 10.11 -30.57
C ASP A 239 -0.80 11.20 -31.32
N LYS A 240 -0.45 12.48 -31.12
CA LYS A 240 -0.90 13.59 -31.95
C LYS A 240 0.27 14.07 -32.82
N PRO A 241 0.64 13.36 -33.90
CA PRO A 241 1.49 13.97 -34.90
C PRO A 241 0.77 15.23 -35.40
N PHE A 242 1.48 16.35 -35.34
CA PHE A 242 1.06 17.71 -35.70
C PHE A 242 0.37 17.83 -37.09
N SER A 243 0.42 16.76 -37.89
CA SER A 243 -0.19 16.67 -39.22
C SER A 243 -1.73 16.69 -39.25
N THR A 244 -2.45 16.26 -38.21
CA THR A 244 -3.94 16.30 -38.23
C THR A 244 -4.49 17.71 -37.95
N ILE A 245 -3.71 18.55 -37.26
CA ILE A 245 -4.09 19.95 -36.98
C ILE A 245 -3.94 20.83 -38.22
N TRP A 246 -3.04 20.47 -39.15
CA TRP A 246 -2.83 21.22 -40.38
C TRP A 246 -3.82 20.82 -41.49
N MET A 247 -4.24 19.55 -41.54
CA MET A 247 -5.21 19.10 -42.56
C MET A 247 -6.63 19.64 -42.37
N HIS A 248 -7.09 19.87 -41.12
CA HIS A 248 -8.43 20.47 -40.93
C HIS A 248 -8.46 21.95 -41.32
N LYS A 249 -7.31 22.64 -41.33
CA LYS A 249 -7.24 24.04 -41.74
C LYS A 249 -7.17 24.23 -43.26
N SER A 250 -6.73 23.22 -44.01
CA SER A 250 -6.65 23.29 -45.48
C SER A 250 -7.93 22.86 -46.21
N SER A 251 -8.88 22.18 -45.54
CA SER A 251 -10.15 21.77 -46.15
C SER A 251 -11.32 22.74 -45.93
N GLU A 252 -11.13 23.81 -45.14
CA GLU A 252 -12.11 24.90 -44.99
C GLU A 252 -11.76 26.15 -45.82
N GLU A 253 -10.63 26.15 -46.55
CA GLU A 253 -10.19 27.26 -47.41
C GLU A 253 -10.10 26.92 -48.91
N ILE A 254 -10.72 25.82 -49.38
CA ILE A 254 -10.89 25.54 -50.83
C ILE A 254 -12.32 25.09 -51.12
#